data_AF-A0A8J7KNI9-F1
#
_entry.id   AF-A0A8J7KNI9-F1
#
_cell.length_a   1.000
_cell.length_b   1.000
_cell.length_c   1.000
_cell.angle_alpha   90.00
_cell.angle_beta   90.00
_cell.angle_gamma   90.00
#
_symmetry.space_group_name_H-M   'P 1'
#
loop_
_entity.id
_entity.type
_entity.pdbx_description
1 polymer ?
#
loop_
_entity_poly.entity_id
_entity_poly.type
_entity_poly.pdbx_seq_one_letter_code
_entity_poly.pdbx_strand_id
1 'polypeptide(L)'
;MSDDEPRPDEEPTAAPDDTAPVPASDEETVVLASPVVPVEASAAGPATAAEPPAEPASDDKPDGPGRTQISRRLSGALIALLLAVVGFAVVIQVRSNATDEGLTSARQEDLVRILGDLDSRQERLRTELSALEESKRQLTSGAQNKEAALAAARARADELGILAGTLPAQGPGLDIRVTVGSKAIPAATVLDAIEELRGAGAEAMQISGANGASVRITASTYFMDDGGRLNVDGSKLDAPYAILVIGDPQTMRAALNIPGGVVDTVKRADGNVVVYEPGVVRVTALRQVSTPQYARPVS
;
A
#
# COMPACT_ATOMS: atom_id res chain seq x y z
N MET A 1 -6.92 -82.06 -15.83
CA MET A 1 -6.03 -82.05 -17.00
C MET A 1 -6.21 -80.68 -17.62
N SER A 2 -5.64 -79.60 -17.06
CA SER A 2 -4.23 -79.46 -16.59
C SER A 2 -3.29 -79.45 -17.80
N ASP A 3 -2.44 -78.46 -18.08
CA ASP A 3 -2.16 -77.14 -17.44
C ASP A 3 -2.00 -76.08 -18.58
N ASP A 4 -1.44 -74.86 -18.49
CA ASP A 4 -0.63 -74.15 -17.47
C ASP A 4 -0.70 -72.60 -17.71
N GLU A 5 -0.03 -71.80 -16.88
CA GLU A 5 0.21 -70.35 -17.10
C GLU A 5 1.53 -70.14 -17.90
N PRO A 6 1.81 -68.94 -18.47
CA PRO A 6 2.62 -68.01 -17.67
C PRO A 6 2.34 -66.49 -17.88
N ARG A 7 2.48 -65.76 -16.77
CA ARG A 7 2.93 -64.35 -16.66
C ARG A 7 4.47 -64.33 -16.51
N PRO A 8 5.22 -63.20 -16.60
CA PRO A 8 4.90 -61.80 -16.25
C PRO A 8 5.03 -60.88 -17.49
N ASP A 9 5.23 -59.55 -17.50
CA ASP A 9 5.56 -58.48 -16.50
C ASP A 9 4.54 -57.30 -16.66
N GLU A 10 4.70 -56.02 -16.25
CA GLU A 10 5.79 -55.20 -15.67
C GLU A 10 5.15 -54.03 -14.87
N GLU A 11 5.78 -53.56 -13.79
CA GLU A 11 5.33 -52.39 -13.01
C GLU A 11 5.63 -51.05 -13.73
N PRO A 12 4.96 -49.96 -13.34
CA PRO A 12 5.68 -48.70 -13.19
C PRO A 12 5.55 -48.07 -11.80
N THR A 13 6.62 -48.24 -11.02
CA THR A 13 7.37 -47.16 -10.35
C THR A 13 6.59 -46.14 -9.50
N ALA A 14 6.81 -46.23 -8.19
CA ALA A 14 6.61 -45.13 -7.26
C ALA A 14 7.48 -43.91 -7.63
N ALA A 15 6.89 -42.72 -7.65
CA ALA A 15 7.60 -41.44 -7.69
C ALA A 15 7.97 -40.99 -6.26
N PRO A 16 9.12 -40.30 -6.06
CA PRO A 16 9.68 -40.08 -4.73
C PRO A 16 9.01 -38.97 -3.93
N ASP A 17 9.07 -39.11 -2.60
CA ASP A 17 8.95 -38.01 -1.64
C ASP A 17 9.97 -36.90 -1.96
N ASP A 18 9.49 -35.67 -2.13
CA ASP A 18 10.32 -34.47 -2.02
C ASP A 18 9.57 -33.40 -1.19
N THR A 19 9.38 -33.70 0.09
CA THR A 19 8.89 -32.74 1.08
C THR A 19 10.08 -32.19 1.86
N ALA A 20 10.85 -31.29 1.25
CA ALA A 20 11.86 -30.51 1.95
C ALA A 20 11.19 -29.64 3.06
N PRO A 21 11.78 -29.57 4.28
CA PRO A 21 11.14 -28.91 5.40
C PRO A 21 11.15 -27.38 5.26
N VAL A 22 10.00 -26.74 5.45
CA VAL A 22 9.89 -25.29 5.61
C VAL A 22 10.59 -24.88 6.92
N PRO A 23 11.60 -24.00 6.91
CA PRO A 23 12.19 -23.50 8.14
C PRO A 23 11.22 -22.57 8.85
N ALA A 24 10.87 -22.91 10.09
CA ALA A 24 10.25 -21.96 11.00
C ALA A 24 11.17 -20.73 11.14
N SER A 25 10.59 -19.54 11.05
CA SER A 25 11.27 -18.25 11.29
C SER A 25 10.44 -17.51 12.32
N ASP A 26 11.09 -17.09 13.40
CA ASP A 26 10.45 -16.83 14.68
C ASP A 26 9.57 -15.58 14.73
N GLU A 27 8.59 -15.60 15.65
CA GLU A 27 7.89 -14.39 16.09
C GLU A 27 8.84 -13.48 16.87
N GLU A 28 9.33 -12.39 16.27
CA GLU A 28 9.94 -11.30 17.04
C GLU A 28 8.97 -10.11 17.18
N THR A 29 8.25 -10.11 18.30
CA THR A 29 7.26 -9.08 18.65
C THR A 29 7.97 -7.85 19.22
N VAL A 30 8.34 -6.89 18.37
CA VAL A 30 8.96 -5.63 18.83
C VAL A 30 7.89 -4.57 19.15
N VAL A 31 7.55 -4.48 20.44
CA VAL A 31 6.71 -3.41 21.00
C VAL A 31 7.50 -2.10 21.04
N LEU A 32 7.04 -1.05 20.35
CA LEU A 32 7.59 0.30 20.46
C LEU A 32 6.60 1.25 21.13
N ALA A 33 6.87 1.57 22.39
CA ALA A 33 6.14 2.57 23.15
C ALA A 33 7.04 3.79 23.44
N SER A 34 6.81 4.90 22.70
CA SER A 34 6.95 6.32 23.14
C SER A 34 8.31 6.80 23.73
N PRO A 35 8.46 8.07 24.15
CA PRO A 35 7.94 9.37 23.64
C PRO A 35 9.06 10.37 23.28
N VAL A 36 8.78 11.45 22.52
CA VAL A 36 9.53 12.73 22.66
C VAL A 36 8.64 13.96 22.33
N VAL A 37 8.72 14.96 23.20
CA VAL A 37 8.48 16.41 22.96
C VAL A 37 9.46 17.16 23.89
N PRO A 38 9.76 18.46 23.71
CA PRO A 38 9.67 19.33 22.52
C PRO A 38 11.02 20.05 22.22
N VAL A 39 11.10 20.82 21.13
CA VAL A 39 12.10 21.90 20.98
C VAL A 39 11.44 23.12 20.32
N GLU A 40 11.47 24.27 21.01
CA GLU A 40 11.19 25.59 20.42
C GLU A 40 12.40 26.11 19.64
N ALA A 41 12.16 26.88 18.57
CA ALA A 41 12.75 28.23 18.44
C ALA A 41 12.24 28.99 17.21
N SER A 42 12.23 30.32 17.37
CA SER A 42 12.41 31.35 16.33
C SER A 42 11.22 31.77 15.45
N ALA A 43 10.76 33.00 15.70
CA ALA A 43 10.29 33.91 14.66
C ALA A 43 10.74 35.35 15.01
N ALA A 44 11.26 36.08 14.03
CA ALA A 44 11.72 37.46 14.18
C ALA A 44 10.64 38.48 13.74
N GLY A 45 10.75 39.72 14.21
CA GLY A 45 9.91 40.83 13.75
C GLY A 45 10.41 42.20 14.25
N PRO A 46 10.72 43.18 13.38
CA PRO A 46 11.26 44.49 13.78
C PRO A 46 10.23 45.65 13.64
N ALA A 47 10.36 46.65 14.52
CA ALA A 47 9.77 48.01 14.47
C ALA A 47 10.34 48.82 15.66
N THR A 48 10.43 50.16 15.72
CA THR A 48 10.45 51.27 14.74
C THR A 48 11.08 52.47 15.48
N ALA A 49 11.61 53.47 14.77
CA ALA A 49 12.38 54.59 15.33
C ALA A 49 11.56 55.58 16.20
N ALA A 50 12.26 56.27 17.12
CA ALA A 50 11.89 57.57 17.68
C ALA A 50 13.14 58.38 18.10
N GLU A 51 13.18 59.65 17.66
CA GLU A 51 14.12 60.75 17.99
C GLU A 51 13.61 61.46 19.29
N PRO A 52 14.38 62.28 20.08
CA PRO A 52 15.46 63.19 19.67
C PRO A 52 16.64 63.43 20.65
N PRO A 53 17.58 64.32 20.29
CA PRO A 53 18.33 65.13 21.26
C PRO A 53 18.28 66.65 20.95
N ALA A 54 18.31 67.48 21.99
CA ALA A 54 18.46 68.93 21.87
C ALA A 54 19.37 69.52 22.97
N GLU A 55 20.60 69.87 22.56
CA GLU A 55 21.32 71.13 22.87
C GLU A 55 21.71 71.49 24.34
N PRO A 56 22.59 72.52 24.59
CA PRO A 56 23.86 72.24 25.27
C PRO A 56 24.22 73.23 26.42
N ALA A 57 25.53 73.50 26.60
CA ALA A 57 26.23 74.38 27.56
C ALA A 57 26.66 73.68 28.89
N SER A 58 27.75 74.10 29.57
CA SER A 58 28.55 75.34 29.45
C SER A 58 30.05 75.16 29.75
N ASP A 59 30.83 76.20 29.41
CA ASP A 59 32.20 76.50 29.85
C ASP A 59 32.40 76.46 31.38
N ASP A 60 33.63 76.22 31.88
CA ASP A 60 34.57 77.32 32.21
C ASP A 60 36.03 76.85 32.43
N LYS A 61 36.97 77.79 32.38
CA LYS A 61 38.43 77.65 32.39
C LYS A 61 39.05 78.11 33.74
N PRO A 62 40.39 78.16 33.92
CA PRO A 62 41.01 78.09 35.25
C PRO A 62 41.28 79.48 35.86
N ASP A 63 41.71 79.51 37.13
CA ASP A 63 43.01 80.12 37.48
C ASP A 63 43.35 80.01 38.98
N GLY A 64 44.65 80.08 39.28
CA GLY A 64 45.11 80.89 40.43
C GLY A 64 45.75 80.16 41.62
N PRO A 65 46.86 80.66 42.22
CA PRO A 65 47.70 79.86 43.11
C PRO A 65 47.85 80.38 44.55
N GLY A 66 48.30 79.51 45.47
CA GLY A 66 48.67 79.87 46.85
C GLY A 66 49.93 79.14 47.33
N ARG A 67 51.04 79.87 47.51
CA ARG A 67 52.30 79.36 48.10
C ARG A 67 52.12 79.05 49.60
N THR A 68 52.94 78.13 50.13
CA THR A 68 54.00 78.45 51.12
C THR A 68 55.01 77.30 51.23
N GLN A 69 56.26 77.62 51.54
CA GLN A 69 57.40 76.70 51.65
C GLN A 69 57.31 75.85 52.95
N ILE A 70 57.97 74.69 53.08
CA ILE A 70 59.34 74.56 53.64
C ILE A 70 59.81 73.07 53.55
N SER A 71 61.14 72.85 53.60
CA SER A 71 61.86 71.57 53.82
C SER A 71 62.16 70.65 52.62
N ARG A 72 63.29 70.95 51.94
CA ARG A 72 63.95 70.13 50.89
C ARG A 72 64.46 68.73 51.34
N ARG A 73 64.03 68.19 52.48
CA ARG A 73 64.43 66.85 52.97
C ARG A 73 63.29 65.82 52.99
N LEU A 74 62.03 66.24 52.94
CA LEU A 74 60.88 65.32 52.77
C LEU A 74 60.63 64.97 51.30
N SER A 75 60.91 65.88 50.36
CA SER A 75 60.71 65.65 48.93
C SER A 75 61.52 64.46 48.38
N GLY A 76 62.74 64.24 48.88
CA GLY A 76 63.57 63.10 48.45
C GLY A 76 62.97 61.75 48.86
N ALA A 77 62.38 61.66 50.06
CA ALA A 77 61.70 60.45 50.52
C ALA A 77 60.41 60.18 49.74
N LEU A 78 59.64 61.21 49.41
CA LEU A 78 58.44 61.09 48.57
C LEU A 78 58.79 60.67 47.13
N ILE A 79 59.86 61.22 46.54
CA ILE A 79 60.33 60.82 45.20
C ILE A 79 60.82 59.37 45.22
N ALA A 80 61.57 58.95 46.24
CA ALA A 80 62.03 57.56 46.37
C ALA A 80 60.86 56.58 46.56
N LEU A 81 59.86 56.94 47.38
CA LEU A 81 58.64 56.14 47.56
C LEU A 81 57.84 56.04 46.26
N LEU A 82 57.68 57.15 45.54
CA LEU A 82 56.98 57.18 44.26
C LEU A 82 57.71 56.35 43.20
N LEU A 83 59.04 56.44 43.11
CA LEU A 83 59.84 55.57 42.23
C LEU A 83 59.78 54.10 42.64
N ALA A 84 59.71 53.78 43.93
CA ALA A 84 59.52 52.41 44.40
C ALA A 84 58.14 51.85 44.05
N VAL A 85 57.07 52.63 44.23
CA VAL A 85 55.70 52.26 43.84
C VAL A 85 55.56 52.13 42.33
N VAL A 86 56.13 53.05 41.55
CA VAL A 86 56.15 52.97 40.07
C VAL A 86 56.97 51.79 39.59
N GLY A 87 58.16 51.56 40.15
CA GLY A 87 58.99 50.40 39.81
C GLY A 87 58.32 49.07 40.16
N PHE A 88 57.65 48.99 41.31
CA PHE A 88 56.86 47.83 41.71
C PHE A 88 55.64 47.61 40.81
N ALA A 89 54.94 48.67 40.43
CA ALA A 89 53.83 48.62 39.48
C ALA A 89 54.29 48.17 38.08
N VAL A 90 55.45 48.64 37.61
CA VAL A 90 56.06 48.18 36.34
C VAL A 90 56.46 46.71 36.42
N VAL A 91 57.03 46.23 37.54
CA VAL A 91 57.33 44.81 37.73
C VAL A 91 56.06 43.95 37.75
N ILE A 92 54.98 44.43 38.38
CA ILE A 92 53.67 43.76 38.34
C ILE A 92 53.11 43.75 36.91
N GLN A 93 53.15 44.88 36.19
CA GLN A 93 52.70 44.96 34.79
C GLN A 93 53.50 44.02 33.89
N VAL A 94 54.83 44.04 33.94
CA VAL A 94 55.69 43.14 33.16
C VAL A 94 55.43 41.68 33.52
N ARG A 95 55.25 41.34 34.81
CA ARG A 95 54.95 39.97 35.24
C ARG A 95 53.55 39.52 34.82
N SER A 96 52.54 40.40 34.84
CA SER A 96 51.20 40.10 34.33
C SER A 96 51.19 39.93 32.80
N ASN A 97 51.88 40.81 32.07
CA ASN A 97 51.96 40.78 30.62
C ASN A 97 52.79 39.58 30.11
N ALA A 98 53.76 39.11 30.89
CA ALA A 98 54.47 37.85 30.66
C ALA A 98 53.64 36.59 31.03
N THR A 99 52.48 36.75 31.68
CA THR A 99 51.53 35.64 31.92
C THR A 99 50.52 35.49 30.76
N ASP A 100 50.33 36.53 29.94
CA ASP A 100 49.43 36.52 28.78
C ASP A 100 49.96 35.71 27.56
N GLU A 101 51.26 35.36 27.51
CA GLU A 101 51.80 34.56 26.40
C GLU A 101 51.16 33.16 26.31
N GLY A 102 50.61 32.63 27.41
CA GLY A 102 49.82 31.40 27.43
C GLY A 102 48.47 31.47 26.71
N LEU A 103 47.94 32.67 26.41
CA LEU A 103 46.62 32.85 25.78
C LEU A 103 46.67 32.99 24.25
N THR A 104 47.86 32.95 23.65
CA THR A 104 48.02 33.09 22.19
C THR A 104 48.11 31.73 21.48
N SER A 105 48.74 30.72 22.10
CA SER A 105 48.76 29.33 21.59
C SER A 105 47.37 28.66 21.69
N ALA A 106 46.69 28.87 22.82
CA ALA A 106 45.39 28.26 23.12
C ALA A 106 44.31 28.52 22.04
N ARG A 107 44.35 29.67 21.36
CA ARG A 107 43.37 30.02 20.31
C ARG A 107 43.50 29.18 19.05
N GLN A 108 44.72 28.78 18.69
CA GLN A 108 44.97 28.00 17.49
C GLN A 108 44.60 26.52 17.72
N GLU A 109 44.90 26.02 18.93
CA GLU A 109 44.49 24.69 19.39
C GLU A 109 42.96 24.57 19.50
N ASP A 110 42.26 25.58 20.04
CA ASP A 110 40.79 25.59 20.08
C ASP A 110 40.15 25.66 18.69
N LEU A 111 40.73 26.40 17.73
CA LEU A 111 40.23 26.40 16.35
C LEU A 111 40.40 25.04 15.67
N VAL A 112 41.52 24.35 15.87
CA VAL A 112 41.73 22.98 15.37
C VAL A 112 40.77 21.99 16.06
N ARG A 113 40.51 22.16 17.36
CA ARG A 113 39.54 21.34 18.11
C ARG A 113 38.10 21.57 17.65
N ILE A 114 37.70 22.82 17.42
CA ILE A 114 36.39 23.19 16.87
C ILE A 114 36.25 22.63 15.45
N LEU A 115 37.27 22.74 14.60
CA LEU A 115 37.25 22.16 13.25
C LEU A 115 37.12 20.63 13.30
N GLY A 116 37.85 19.96 14.20
CA GLY A 116 37.76 18.51 14.39
C GLY A 116 36.39 18.05 14.91
N ASP A 117 35.77 18.80 15.83
CA ASP A 117 34.39 18.55 16.28
C ASP A 117 33.37 18.83 15.16
N LEU A 118 33.57 19.90 14.37
CA LEU A 118 32.70 20.22 13.23
C LEU A 118 32.78 19.15 12.14
N ASP A 119 33.98 18.64 11.84
CA ASP A 119 34.18 17.60 10.82
C ASP A 119 33.67 16.23 11.31
N SER A 120 33.84 15.93 12.61
CA SER A 120 33.23 14.76 13.25
C SER A 120 31.70 14.82 13.23
N ARG A 121 31.11 15.99 13.50
CA ARG A 121 29.66 16.23 13.38
C ARG A 121 29.20 16.13 11.94
N GLN A 122 29.96 16.69 10.98
CA GLN A 122 29.68 16.61 9.56
C GLN A 122 29.65 15.15 9.09
N GLU A 123 30.63 14.34 9.49
CA GLU A 123 30.69 12.92 9.10
C GLU A 123 29.58 12.09 9.76
N ARG A 124 29.25 12.38 11.02
CA ARG A 124 28.09 11.77 11.70
C ARG A 124 26.79 12.13 11.00
N LEU A 125 26.58 13.40 10.63
CA LEU A 125 25.39 13.86 9.89
C LEU A 125 25.31 13.27 8.48
N ARG A 126 26.44 13.08 7.77
CA ARG A 126 26.47 12.36 6.48
C ARG A 126 26.08 10.90 6.63
N THR A 127 26.54 10.25 7.70
CA THR A 127 26.17 8.86 8.03
C THR A 127 24.67 8.75 8.36
N GLU A 128 24.15 9.65 9.21
CA GLU A 128 22.73 9.74 9.54
C GLU A 128 21.86 10.00 8.30
N LEU A 129 22.27 10.91 7.42
CA LEU A 129 21.57 11.20 6.15
C LEU A 129 21.54 9.96 5.24
N SER A 130 22.68 9.29 5.06
CA SER A 130 22.78 8.09 4.21
C SER A 130 21.89 6.95 4.74
N ALA A 131 21.86 6.75 6.05
CA ALA A 131 21.00 5.77 6.70
C ALA A 131 19.50 6.12 6.57
N LEU A 132 19.15 7.39 6.68
CA LEU A 132 17.76 7.86 6.53
C LEU A 132 17.28 7.78 5.08
N GLU A 133 18.15 8.06 4.10
CA GLU A 133 17.85 7.89 2.68
C GLU A 133 17.69 6.41 2.29
N GLU A 134 18.50 5.52 2.85
CA GLU A 134 18.32 4.06 2.71
C GLU A 134 17.00 3.61 3.34
N SER A 135 16.72 4.00 4.59
CA SER A 135 15.46 3.68 5.27
C SER A 135 14.23 4.18 4.48
N LYS A 136 14.29 5.42 3.97
CA LYS A 136 13.25 5.99 3.08
C LYS A 136 13.07 5.16 1.81
N ARG A 137 14.17 4.73 1.15
CA ARG A 137 14.10 3.87 -0.04
C ARG A 137 13.46 2.53 0.27
N GLN A 138 13.86 1.86 1.37
CA GLN A 138 13.30 0.58 1.80
C GLN A 138 11.81 0.66 2.16
N LEU A 139 11.39 1.70 2.89
CA LEU A 139 9.97 1.93 3.19
C LEU A 139 9.16 2.20 1.92
N THR A 140 9.71 2.97 0.99
CA THR A 140 9.04 3.32 -0.27
C THR A 140 8.92 2.13 -1.22
N SER A 141 9.93 1.25 -1.30
CA SER A 141 9.85 0.00 -2.09
C SER A 141 8.95 -1.04 -1.42
N GLY A 142 9.04 -1.20 -0.09
CA GLY A 142 8.17 -2.08 0.68
C GLY A 142 6.69 -1.70 0.58
N ALA A 143 6.37 -0.41 0.54
CA ALA A 143 5.01 0.08 0.31
C ALA A 143 4.48 -0.28 -1.10
N GLN A 144 5.27 -0.02 -2.16
CA GLN A 144 4.91 -0.40 -3.53
C GLN A 144 4.70 -1.92 -3.69
N ASN A 145 5.57 -2.73 -3.08
CA ASN A 145 5.44 -4.18 -3.12
C ASN A 145 4.15 -4.67 -2.42
N LYS A 146 3.77 -4.06 -1.29
CA LYS A 146 2.50 -4.36 -0.60
C LYS A 146 1.29 -3.96 -1.43
N GLU A 147 1.32 -2.80 -2.09
CA GLU A 147 0.25 -2.35 -2.96
C GLU A 147 0.05 -3.27 -4.17
N ALA A 148 1.14 -3.68 -4.83
CA ALA A 148 1.11 -4.66 -5.91
C ALA A 148 0.55 -6.03 -5.45
N ALA A 149 0.96 -6.52 -4.28
CA ALA A 149 0.44 -7.76 -3.70
C ALA A 149 -1.07 -7.67 -3.38
N LEU A 150 -1.53 -6.54 -2.83
CA LEU A 150 -2.96 -6.30 -2.57
C LEU A 150 -3.77 -6.19 -3.87
N ALA A 151 -3.22 -5.57 -4.93
CA ALA A 151 -3.86 -5.50 -6.23
C ALA A 151 -4.01 -6.90 -6.86
N ALA A 152 -2.96 -7.73 -6.82
CA ALA A 152 -3.01 -9.11 -7.30
C ALA A 152 -4.00 -9.98 -6.49
N ALA A 153 -4.03 -9.82 -5.15
CA ALA A 153 -4.98 -10.52 -4.29
C ALA A 153 -6.44 -10.14 -4.58
N ARG A 154 -6.72 -8.85 -4.84
CA ARG A 154 -8.04 -8.36 -5.26
C ARG A 154 -8.45 -8.92 -6.61
N ALA A 155 -7.58 -8.83 -7.62
CA ALA A 155 -7.86 -9.37 -8.96
C ALA A 155 -8.18 -10.88 -8.92
N ARG A 156 -7.44 -11.65 -8.12
CA ARG A 156 -7.70 -13.08 -7.91
C ARG A 156 -9.00 -13.34 -7.12
N ALA A 157 -9.35 -12.49 -6.16
CA ALA A 157 -10.62 -12.58 -5.45
C ALA A 157 -11.81 -12.28 -6.38
N ASP A 158 -11.66 -11.31 -7.29
CA ASP A 158 -12.67 -10.97 -8.29
C ASP A 158 -12.86 -12.11 -9.31
N GLU A 159 -11.75 -12.68 -9.82
CA GLU A 159 -11.75 -13.87 -10.70
C GLU A 159 -12.49 -15.05 -10.05
N LEU A 160 -12.13 -15.38 -8.80
CA LEU A 160 -12.78 -16.45 -8.04
C LEU A 160 -14.25 -16.13 -7.74
N GLY A 161 -14.60 -14.86 -7.51
CA GLY A 161 -15.99 -14.43 -7.30
C GLY A 161 -16.84 -14.53 -8.56
N ILE A 162 -16.26 -14.25 -9.74
CA ILE A 162 -16.92 -14.48 -11.03
C ILE A 162 -17.16 -15.98 -11.26
N LEU A 163 -16.15 -16.82 -11.01
CA LEU A 163 -16.21 -18.27 -11.17
C LEU A 163 -17.23 -18.92 -10.19
N ALA A 164 -17.25 -18.48 -8.93
CA ALA A 164 -18.22 -18.93 -7.93
C ALA A 164 -19.65 -18.40 -8.18
N GLY A 165 -19.81 -17.43 -9.08
CA GLY A 165 -21.08 -16.78 -9.38
C GLY A 165 -21.50 -15.69 -8.38
N THR A 166 -20.64 -15.31 -7.44
CA THR A 166 -20.94 -14.28 -6.42
C THR A 166 -20.71 -12.86 -6.91
N LEU A 167 -19.99 -12.67 -8.02
CA LEU A 167 -19.79 -11.38 -8.69
C LEU A 167 -20.41 -11.35 -10.10
N PRO A 168 -20.86 -10.17 -10.56
CA PRO A 168 -21.35 -10.00 -11.92
C PRO A 168 -20.21 -10.10 -12.93
N ALA A 169 -20.52 -10.49 -14.16
CA ALA A 169 -19.55 -10.63 -15.25
C ALA A 169 -19.98 -9.82 -16.48
N GLN A 170 -19.02 -9.40 -17.29
CA GLN A 170 -19.24 -8.77 -18.59
C GLN A 170 -18.20 -9.28 -19.60
N GLY A 171 -18.60 -9.51 -20.84
CA GLY A 171 -17.71 -10.05 -21.87
C GLY A 171 -18.42 -10.23 -23.22
N PRO A 172 -17.71 -10.71 -24.26
CA PRO A 172 -18.35 -11.15 -25.49
C PRO A 172 -19.36 -12.27 -25.21
N GLY A 173 -20.45 -12.35 -25.96
CA GLY A 173 -21.47 -13.35 -25.68
C GLY A 173 -22.73 -13.34 -26.55
N LEU A 174 -23.72 -14.11 -26.12
CA LEU A 174 -25.04 -14.25 -26.76
C LEU A 174 -26.19 -13.86 -25.82
N ASP A 175 -27.26 -13.31 -26.40
CA ASP A 175 -28.61 -13.26 -25.82
C ASP A 175 -29.49 -14.26 -26.57
N ILE A 176 -29.87 -15.35 -25.89
CA ILE A 176 -30.63 -16.46 -26.46
C ILE A 176 -32.05 -16.40 -25.90
N ARG A 177 -33.03 -16.13 -26.76
CA ARG A 177 -34.44 -16.01 -26.38
C ARG A 177 -35.22 -17.23 -26.82
N VAL A 178 -35.84 -17.90 -25.85
CA VAL A 178 -36.59 -19.14 -26.02
C VAL A 178 -38.07 -18.87 -25.78
N THR A 179 -38.85 -18.92 -26.86
CA THR A 179 -40.31 -18.79 -26.82
C THR A 179 -40.93 -20.18 -26.78
N VAL A 180 -41.77 -20.44 -25.77
CA VAL A 180 -42.53 -21.68 -25.63
C VAL A 180 -43.72 -21.67 -26.59
N GLY A 181 -43.99 -22.80 -27.23
CA GLY A 181 -45.10 -22.99 -28.18
C GLY A 181 -46.35 -23.57 -27.54
N SER A 182 -46.96 -24.55 -28.21
CA SER A 182 -48.17 -25.25 -27.75
C SER A 182 -47.93 -26.16 -26.53
N LYS A 183 -46.67 -26.56 -26.31
CA LYS A 183 -46.22 -27.45 -25.23
C LYS A 183 -45.12 -26.78 -24.42
N ALA A 184 -45.14 -26.99 -23.11
CA ALA A 184 -44.05 -26.59 -22.23
C ALA A 184 -42.73 -27.25 -22.69
N ILE A 185 -41.63 -26.50 -22.61
CA ILE A 185 -40.28 -27.02 -22.87
C ILE A 185 -39.82 -27.75 -21.61
N PRO A 186 -39.44 -29.04 -21.69
CA PRO A 186 -38.97 -29.79 -20.52
C PRO A 186 -37.71 -29.19 -19.92
N ALA A 187 -37.57 -29.27 -18.60
CA ALA A 187 -36.38 -28.83 -17.86
C ALA A 187 -35.08 -29.47 -18.40
N ALA A 188 -35.14 -30.74 -18.82
CA ALA A 188 -34.02 -31.43 -19.45
C ALA A 188 -33.54 -30.72 -20.73
N THR A 189 -34.44 -30.24 -21.60
CA THR A 189 -34.07 -29.52 -22.84
C THR A 189 -33.39 -28.19 -22.57
N VAL A 190 -33.68 -27.55 -21.42
CA VAL A 190 -32.99 -26.33 -20.99
C VAL A 190 -31.62 -26.68 -20.38
N LEU A 191 -31.53 -27.76 -19.60
CA LEU A 191 -30.26 -28.29 -19.10
C LEU A 191 -29.31 -28.64 -20.26
N ASP A 192 -29.78 -29.40 -21.26
CA ASP A 192 -29.01 -29.77 -22.45
C ASP A 192 -28.42 -28.51 -23.13
N ALA A 193 -29.24 -27.45 -23.29
CA ALA A 193 -28.79 -26.17 -23.86
C ALA A 193 -27.67 -25.52 -23.04
N ILE A 194 -27.71 -25.62 -21.72
CA ILE A 194 -26.70 -25.08 -20.80
C ILE A 194 -25.42 -25.92 -20.83
N GLU A 195 -25.52 -27.25 -20.95
CA GLU A 195 -24.35 -28.12 -21.09
C GLU A 195 -23.66 -27.98 -22.46
N GLU A 196 -24.41 -27.85 -23.55
CA GLU A 196 -23.87 -27.53 -24.88
C GLU A 196 -23.11 -26.18 -24.88
N LEU A 197 -23.66 -25.16 -24.20
CA LEU A 197 -22.98 -23.89 -24.02
C LEU A 197 -21.68 -24.02 -23.19
N ARG A 198 -21.67 -24.83 -22.12
CA ARG A 198 -20.43 -25.13 -21.36
C ARG A 198 -19.40 -25.86 -22.22
N GLY A 199 -19.82 -26.86 -22.99
CA GLY A 199 -18.96 -27.58 -23.94
C GLY A 199 -18.37 -26.65 -25.01
N ALA A 200 -19.10 -25.59 -25.37
CA ALA A 200 -18.67 -24.54 -26.29
C ALA A 200 -17.83 -23.41 -25.64
N GLY A 201 -17.47 -23.52 -24.35
CA GLY A 201 -16.62 -22.54 -23.66
C GLY A 201 -17.38 -21.36 -23.03
N ALA A 202 -18.63 -21.55 -22.61
CA ALA A 202 -19.35 -20.55 -21.82
C ALA A 202 -18.72 -20.36 -20.42
N GLU A 203 -18.32 -19.12 -20.12
CA GLU A 203 -17.64 -18.75 -18.86
C GLU A 203 -18.62 -18.32 -17.76
N ALA A 204 -19.67 -17.59 -18.13
CA ALA A 204 -20.70 -17.13 -17.22
C ALA A 204 -22.07 -17.08 -17.89
N MET A 205 -23.11 -17.47 -17.15
CA MET A 205 -24.47 -17.59 -17.67
C MET A 205 -25.52 -17.13 -16.65
N GLN A 206 -26.60 -16.53 -17.14
CA GLN A 206 -27.85 -16.40 -16.39
C GLN A 206 -29.06 -16.77 -17.26
N ILE A 207 -30.08 -17.34 -16.62
CA ILE A 207 -31.40 -17.55 -17.23
C ILE A 207 -32.42 -16.67 -16.53
N SER A 208 -33.35 -16.09 -17.29
CA SER A 208 -34.44 -15.25 -16.77
C SER A 208 -35.78 -15.65 -17.37
N GLY A 209 -36.85 -15.51 -16.57
CA GLY A 209 -38.24 -15.67 -17.02
C GLY A 209 -38.93 -14.32 -17.28
N ALA A 210 -40.05 -14.37 -17.99
CA ALA A 210 -40.90 -13.21 -18.28
C ALA A 210 -41.51 -12.55 -17.03
N ASN A 211 -41.52 -13.27 -15.89
CA ASN A 211 -41.92 -12.76 -14.58
C ASN A 211 -40.83 -11.93 -13.87
N GLY A 212 -39.67 -11.73 -14.50
CA GLY A 212 -38.57 -10.93 -13.97
C GLY A 212 -37.66 -11.66 -12.97
N ALA A 213 -37.90 -12.95 -12.70
CA ALA A 213 -36.96 -13.76 -11.96
C ALA A 213 -35.75 -14.13 -12.83
N SER A 214 -34.54 -14.02 -12.26
CA SER A 214 -33.26 -14.32 -12.92
C SER A 214 -32.37 -15.16 -12.01
N VAL A 215 -31.68 -16.15 -12.58
CA VAL A 215 -30.83 -17.10 -11.84
C VAL A 215 -29.45 -17.16 -12.48
N ARG A 216 -28.40 -17.03 -11.65
CA ARG A 216 -27.00 -17.27 -12.04
C ARG A 216 -26.77 -18.76 -12.19
N ILE A 217 -26.42 -19.19 -13.40
CA ILE A 217 -26.04 -20.58 -13.65
C ILE A 217 -24.63 -20.81 -13.10
N THR A 218 -24.47 -21.87 -12.30
CA THR A 218 -23.20 -22.33 -11.75
C THR A 218 -23.14 -23.87 -11.78
N ALA A 219 -22.03 -24.46 -11.37
CA ALA A 219 -21.80 -25.92 -11.43
C ALA A 219 -22.84 -26.78 -10.66
N SER A 220 -23.56 -26.22 -9.69
CA SER A 220 -24.59 -26.94 -8.92
C SER A 220 -26.02 -26.42 -9.15
N THR A 221 -26.23 -25.63 -10.20
CA THR A 221 -27.58 -25.17 -10.57
C THR A 221 -28.37 -26.35 -11.13
N TYR A 222 -29.57 -26.58 -10.60
CA TYR A 222 -30.47 -27.64 -11.03
C TYR A 222 -31.73 -27.08 -11.72
N PHE A 223 -32.37 -27.92 -12.52
CA PHE A 223 -33.57 -27.60 -13.29
C PHE A 223 -34.66 -28.65 -13.00
N MET A 224 -35.91 -28.22 -12.81
CA MET A 224 -37.06 -29.10 -12.60
C MET A 224 -38.30 -28.57 -13.34
N ASP A 225 -39.16 -29.48 -13.79
CA ASP A 225 -40.49 -29.13 -14.32
C ASP A 225 -41.46 -28.82 -13.17
N ASP A 226 -42.13 -27.66 -13.21
CA ASP A 226 -43.12 -27.23 -12.21
C ASP A 226 -44.43 -26.78 -12.87
N GLY A 227 -45.30 -27.75 -13.19
CA GLY A 227 -46.65 -27.47 -13.70
C GLY A 227 -46.68 -26.70 -15.03
N GLY A 228 -45.71 -26.94 -15.91
CA GLY A 228 -45.54 -26.22 -17.19
C GLY A 228 -44.63 -25.00 -17.12
N ARG A 229 -44.14 -24.62 -15.93
CA ARG A 229 -43.06 -23.65 -15.73
C ARG A 229 -41.73 -24.36 -15.51
N LEU A 230 -40.64 -23.62 -15.71
CA LEU A 230 -39.30 -24.06 -15.35
C LEU A 230 -38.96 -23.62 -13.92
N ASN A 231 -38.50 -24.52 -13.08
CA ASN A 231 -37.90 -24.18 -11.79
C ASN A 231 -36.37 -24.33 -11.90
N VAL A 232 -35.63 -23.24 -11.65
CA VAL A 232 -34.16 -23.19 -11.72
C VAL A 232 -33.62 -22.75 -10.36
N ASP A 233 -32.83 -23.60 -9.71
CA ASP A 233 -32.26 -23.36 -8.38
C ASP A 233 -33.29 -22.86 -7.33
N GLY A 234 -34.52 -23.38 -7.39
CA GLY A 234 -35.64 -23.01 -6.52
C GLY A 234 -36.49 -21.82 -7.00
N SER A 235 -36.03 -21.09 -8.03
CA SER A 235 -36.74 -19.96 -8.63
C SER A 235 -37.63 -20.39 -9.79
N LYS A 236 -38.92 -20.05 -9.72
CA LYS A 236 -39.91 -20.37 -10.76
C LYS A 236 -39.88 -19.32 -11.86
N LEU A 237 -39.55 -19.73 -13.08
CA LEU A 237 -39.45 -18.89 -14.26
C LEU A 237 -40.66 -19.13 -15.17
N ASP A 238 -41.34 -18.05 -15.54
CA ASP A 238 -42.40 -18.08 -16.55
C ASP A 238 -41.83 -17.81 -17.94
N ALA A 239 -42.39 -18.45 -18.97
CA ALA A 239 -41.95 -18.28 -20.36
C ALA A 239 -42.45 -16.95 -20.97
N PRO A 240 -41.79 -16.40 -22.01
CA PRO A 240 -40.54 -16.86 -22.63
C PRO A 240 -39.31 -16.72 -21.71
N TYR A 241 -38.28 -17.52 -22.00
CA TYR A 241 -37.01 -17.50 -21.27
C TYR A 241 -35.95 -16.71 -22.04
N ALA A 242 -35.06 -16.03 -21.32
CA ALA A 242 -33.87 -15.39 -21.89
C ALA A 242 -32.62 -15.94 -21.18
N ILE A 243 -31.67 -16.47 -21.96
CA ILE A 243 -30.37 -16.93 -21.47
C ILE A 243 -29.33 -15.95 -21.97
N LEU A 244 -28.66 -15.24 -21.05
CA LEU A 244 -27.49 -14.44 -21.35
C LEU A 244 -26.24 -15.27 -21.03
N VAL A 245 -25.34 -15.39 -21.99
CA VAL A 245 -24.11 -16.18 -21.87
C VAL A 245 -22.90 -15.38 -22.34
N ILE A 246 -21.79 -15.49 -21.61
CA ILE A 246 -20.47 -14.93 -21.93
C ILE A 246 -19.54 -16.07 -22.36
N GLY A 247 -18.78 -15.86 -23.44
CA GLY A 247 -17.89 -16.84 -24.08
C GLY A 247 -17.65 -16.45 -25.56
N ASP A 248 -17.02 -17.32 -26.35
CA ASP A 248 -16.89 -17.08 -27.80
C ASP A 248 -18.25 -17.21 -28.52
N PRO A 249 -18.81 -16.13 -29.14
CA PRO A 249 -20.14 -16.19 -29.72
C PRO A 249 -20.26 -17.16 -30.90
N GLN A 250 -19.19 -17.36 -31.68
CA GLN A 250 -19.23 -18.18 -32.89
C GLN A 250 -19.22 -19.67 -32.54
N THR A 251 -18.37 -20.10 -31.60
CA THR A 251 -18.33 -21.47 -31.08
C THR A 251 -19.64 -21.82 -30.37
N MET A 252 -20.16 -20.94 -29.51
CA MET A 252 -21.46 -21.16 -28.86
C MET A 252 -22.63 -21.23 -29.85
N ARG A 253 -22.65 -20.35 -30.87
CA ARG A 253 -23.67 -20.40 -31.93
C ARG A 253 -23.55 -21.65 -32.79
N ALA A 254 -22.35 -22.18 -33.01
CA ALA A 254 -22.16 -23.46 -33.70
C ALA A 254 -22.74 -24.63 -32.88
N ALA A 255 -22.43 -24.70 -31.57
CA ALA A 255 -22.94 -25.75 -30.69
C ALA A 255 -24.48 -25.78 -30.60
N LEU A 256 -25.12 -24.61 -30.44
CA LEU A 256 -26.59 -24.51 -30.40
C LEU A 256 -27.30 -24.99 -31.68
N ASN A 257 -26.60 -25.04 -32.82
CA ASN A 257 -27.11 -25.50 -34.10
C ASN A 257 -26.72 -26.95 -34.45
N ILE A 258 -26.14 -27.71 -33.50
CA ILE A 258 -25.91 -29.15 -33.69
C ILE A 258 -27.27 -29.86 -33.88
N PRO A 259 -27.45 -30.65 -34.96
CA PRO A 259 -28.71 -31.32 -35.24
C PRO A 259 -29.21 -32.19 -34.10
N GLY A 260 -30.50 -32.09 -33.79
CA GLY A 260 -31.14 -32.82 -32.69
C GLY A 260 -31.12 -32.09 -31.34
N GLY A 261 -30.29 -31.05 -31.16
CA GLY A 261 -30.15 -30.29 -29.92
C GLY A 261 -31.34 -29.39 -29.54
N VAL A 262 -31.07 -28.39 -28.70
CA VAL A 262 -32.12 -27.50 -28.13
C VAL A 262 -32.97 -26.81 -29.19
N VAL A 263 -32.36 -26.24 -30.23
CA VAL A 263 -33.09 -25.46 -31.26
C VAL A 263 -34.12 -26.32 -31.98
N ASP A 264 -33.76 -27.54 -32.36
CA ASP A 264 -34.68 -28.48 -33.02
C ASP A 264 -35.75 -29.00 -32.07
N THR A 265 -35.41 -29.21 -30.79
CA THR A 265 -36.35 -29.72 -29.79
C THR A 265 -37.39 -28.68 -29.40
N VAL A 266 -37.01 -27.41 -29.29
CA VAL A 266 -37.96 -26.30 -29.09
C VAL A 266 -38.85 -26.10 -30.32
N LYS A 267 -38.31 -26.17 -31.54
CA LYS A 267 -39.11 -26.11 -32.78
C LYS A 267 -40.13 -27.25 -32.88
N ARG A 268 -39.75 -28.47 -32.48
CA ARG A 268 -40.67 -29.64 -32.41
C ARG A 268 -41.79 -29.49 -31.37
N ALA A 269 -41.70 -28.53 -30.46
CA ALA A 269 -42.73 -28.15 -29.48
C ALA A 269 -43.54 -26.91 -29.91
N ASP A 270 -43.50 -26.54 -31.19
CA ASP A 270 -44.05 -25.31 -31.78
C ASP A 270 -43.46 -24.01 -31.18
N GLY A 271 -42.33 -24.11 -30.47
CA GLY A 271 -41.60 -22.98 -29.91
C GLY A 271 -40.60 -22.37 -30.91
N ASN A 272 -39.90 -21.33 -30.46
CA ASN A 272 -38.86 -20.68 -31.26
C ASN A 272 -37.64 -20.32 -30.40
N VAL A 273 -36.44 -20.42 -30.98
CA VAL A 273 -35.18 -19.96 -30.37
C VAL A 273 -34.57 -18.91 -31.29
N VAL A 274 -34.31 -17.71 -30.74
CA VAL A 274 -33.63 -16.62 -31.44
C VAL A 274 -32.35 -16.29 -30.71
N VAL A 275 -31.23 -16.26 -31.43
CA VAL A 275 -29.90 -15.97 -30.89
C VAL A 275 -29.47 -14.60 -31.40
N TYR A 276 -29.12 -13.70 -30.48
CA TYR A 276 -28.58 -12.37 -30.77
C TYR A 276 -27.11 -12.30 -30.34
N GLU A 277 -26.29 -11.62 -31.13
CA GLU A 277 -24.88 -11.32 -30.86
C GLU A 277 -24.73 -9.81 -30.56
N PRO A 278 -25.02 -9.33 -29.33
CA PRO A 278 -24.99 -7.90 -28.99
C PRO A 278 -23.57 -7.33 -28.82
N GLY A 279 -22.53 -8.12 -29.11
CA GLY A 279 -21.16 -7.84 -28.69
C GLY A 279 -21.00 -8.12 -27.21
N VAL A 280 -21.16 -7.10 -26.36
CA VAL A 280 -20.97 -7.23 -24.90
C VAL A 280 -22.25 -7.65 -24.19
N VAL A 281 -22.19 -8.81 -23.54
CA VAL A 281 -23.23 -9.33 -22.64
C VAL A 281 -22.86 -9.00 -21.18
N ARG A 282 -23.88 -8.83 -20.34
CA ARG A 282 -23.75 -8.59 -18.89
C ARG A 282 -24.53 -9.64 -18.11
N VAL A 283 -23.84 -10.46 -17.33
CA VAL A 283 -24.42 -11.43 -16.41
C VAL A 283 -24.43 -10.80 -15.02
N THR A 284 -25.59 -10.29 -14.60
CA THR A 284 -25.79 -9.52 -13.37
C THR A 284 -26.42 -10.32 -12.24
N ALA A 285 -27.07 -11.45 -12.54
CA ALA A 285 -27.56 -12.38 -11.54
C ALA A 285 -26.38 -12.98 -10.76
N LEU A 286 -26.56 -13.08 -9.44
CA LEU A 286 -25.58 -13.60 -8.50
C LEU A 286 -26.11 -14.87 -7.84
N ARG A 287 -25.20 -15.80 -7.55
CA ARG A 287 -25.50 -16.98 -6.75
C ARG A 287 -25.58 -16.59 -5.28
N GLN A 288 -26.65 -17.02 -4.61
CA GLN A 288 -26.73 -16.96 -3.15
C GLN A 288 -25.85 -18.07 -2.55
N VAL A 289 -24.98 -17.71 -1.61
CA VAL A 289 -24.07 -18.65 -0.94
C VAL A 289 -24.48 -18.80 0.52
N SER A 290 -24.81 -20.02 0.93
CA SER A 290 -25.04 -20.35 2.34
C SER A 290 -23.71 -20.53 3.07
N THR A 291 -23.64 -20.08 4.32
CA THR A 291 -22.48 -20.34 5.19
C THR A 291 -22.34 -21.84 5.43
N PRO A 292 -21.19 -22.47 5.11
CA PRO A 292 -20.98 -23.89 5.39
C PRO A 292 -21.00 -24.16 6.91
N GLN A 293 -21.63 -25.25 7.33
CA GLN A 293 -21.68 -25.64 8.75
C GLN A 293 -20.37 -26.27 9.24
N TYR A 294 -19.68 -27.01 8.37
CA TYR A 294 -18.50 -27.83 8.72
C TYR A 294 -17.23 -27.39 7.98
N ALA A 295 -17.33 -27.04 6.70
CA ALA A 295 -16.18 -26.62 5.90
C ALA A 295 -15.74 -25.19 6.27
N ARG A 296 -14.43 -24.94 6.21
CA ARG A 296 -13.84 -23.60 6.35
C ARG A 296 -12.76 -23.43 5.28
N PRO A 297 -12.55 -22.21 4.75
CA PRO A 297 -11.35 -21.92 3.96
C PRO A 297 -10.09 -22.23 4.77
N VAL A 298 -9.06 -22.73 4.10
CA VAL A 298 -7.71 -22.75 4.66
C VAL A 298 -7.16 -21.32 4.69
N SER A 299 -6.46 -20.98 5.77
CA SER A 299 -5.90 -19.65 6.06
C SER A 299 -4.38 -19.68 6.06
#